data_AF-A0A950D9T9-F1
#
_entry.id   AF-A0A950D9T9-F1
#
_cell.length_a   1.000
_cell.length_b   1.000
_cell.length_c   1.000
_cell.angle_alpha   90.00
_cell.angle_beta   90.00
_cell.angle_gamma   90.00
#
_symmetry.space_group_name_H-M   'P 1'
#
loop_
_entity.id
_entity.type
_entity.pdbx_description
1 polymer ?
#
loop_
_entity_poly.entity_id
_entity_poly.type
_entity_poly.pdbx_seq_one_letter_code
_entity_poly.pdbx_strand_id
1 'polypeptide(L)'
;MKALSYSIRNLFVILTLVVAGSFISSRALGDDIPQFSDPDVTAFVKTYAEFTSDYVEACKAVKAGDNSKMTALQSKAPEIQSKAAQMGGKVKADEAPKFQAFISACAQKIVDAMKELQQ
;
A
#
# COMPACT_ATOMS: atom_id res chain seq x y z
N MET A 1 8.53 -26.70 13.38
CA MET A 1 8.72 -25.27 13.09
C MET A 1 7.34 -24.61 12.98
N LYS A 2 6.80 -24.07 14.09
CA LYS A 2 5.46 -23.45 14.18
C LYS A 2 5.61 -22.14 14.95
N ALA A 3 6.11 -21.09 14.30
CA ALA A 3 6.25 -19.78 14.94
C ALA A 3 6.18 -18.59 13.96
N LEU A 4 6.04 -18.80 12.65
CA LEU A 4 6.00 -17.69 11.68
C LEU A 4 4.57 -17.24 11.27
N SER A 5 3.53 -18.00 11.56
CA SER A 5 2.19 -17.72 11.00
C SER A 5 1.36 -16.66 11.74
N TYR A 6 1.74 -16.27 12.96
CA TYR A 6 0.89 -15.40 13.80
C TYR A 6 1.13 -13.91 13.60
N SER A 7 2.33 -13.49 13.19
CA SER A 7 2.68 -12.07 13.09
C SER A 7 2.12 -11.39 11.82
N ILE A 8 2.06 -12.13 10.70
CA ILE A 8 1.58 -11.59 9.41
C ILE A 8 0.06 -11.42 9.40
N ARG A 9 -0.67 -12.33 10.05
CA ARG A 9 -2.14 -12.27 10.15
C ARG A 9 -2.64 -11.05 10.91
N ASN A 10 -1.91 -10.59 11.93
CA ASN A 10 -2.34 -9.47 12.75
C ASN A 10 -2.08 -8.10 12.07
N LEU A 11 -1.07 -8.01 11.19
CA LEU A 11 -0.87 -6.87 10.31
C LEU A 11 -2.01 -6.76 9.26
N PHE A 12 -2.53 -7.91 8.83
CA PHE A 12 -3.58 -8.04 7.83
C PHE A 12 -4.92 -7.43 8.27
N VAL A 13 -5.32 -7.66 9.53
CA VAL A 13 -6.63 -7.25 10.05
C VAL A 13 -6.76 -5.72 10.17
N ILE A 14 -5.66 -5.02 10.44
CA ILE A 14 -5.69 -3.56 10.59
C ILE A 14 -5.82 -2.88 9.21
N LEU A 15 -5.33 -3.52 8.13
CA LEU A 15 -5.32 -2.93 6.79
C LEU A 15 -6.62 -3.19 5.98
N THR A 16 -7.39 -4.23 6.31
CA THR A 16 -8.53 -4.68 5.48
C THR A 16 -9.90 -4.09 5.82
N LEU A 17 -10.06 -3.27 6.86
CA LEU A 17 -11.40 -2.92 7.36
C LEU A 17 -12.09 -1.73 6.66
N VAL A 18 -11.51 -1.17 5.60
CA VAL A 18 -12.17 -0.12 4.80
C VAL A 18 -11.96 -0.39 3.32
N VAL A 19 -12.73 -1.28 2.69
CA VAL A 19 -13.24 -1.09 1.31
C VAL A 19 -14.46 -2.00 1.13
N ALA A 20 -15.64 -1.49 1.47
CA ALA A 20 -16.88 -1.98 0.86
C ALA A 20 -17.23 -1.02 -0.28
N GLY A 21 -17.07 -1.49 -1.51
CA GLY A 21 -17.69 -0.90 -2.71
C GLY A 21 -16.98 0.31 -3.30
N SER A 22 -16.18 0.09 -4.35
CA SER A 22 -16.33 0.78 -5.65
C SER A 22 -15.26 0.29 -6.62
N PHE A 23 -15.72 -0.22 -7.77
CA PHE A 23 -14.92 -0.50 -8.95
C PHE A 23 -14.16 0.78 -9.36
N ILE A 24 -12.82 0.77 -9.32
CA ILE A 24 -12.01 1.78 -10.00
C ILE A 24 -10.92 1.07 -10.81
N SER A 25 -10.86 1.41 -12.08
CA SER A 25 -9.98 0.84 -13.10
C SER A 25 -8.50 0.96 -12.71
N SER A 26 -7.80 -0.17 -12.77
CA SER A 26 -6.38 -0.31 -12.48
C SER A 26 -5.52 0.38 -13.54
N ARG A 27 -5.09 1.62 -13.30
CA ARG A 27 -3.96 2.22 -14.03
C ARG A 27 -2.66 2.03 -13.24
N ALA A 28 -1.59 1.69 -13.97
CA ALA A 28 -0.25 1.49 -13.47
C ALA A 28 0.22 2.74 -12.67
N LEU A 29 0.76 2.53 -11.47
CA LEU A 29 1.11 3.62 -10.54
C LEU A 29 2.39 4.38 -10.94
N GLY A 30 3.06 3.95 -12.01
CA GLY A 30 4.37 4.46 -12.41
C GLY A 30 4.33 5.78 -13.16
N ASP A 31 3.19 6.16 -13.76
CA ASP A 31 3.13 7.31 -14.69
C ASP A 31 2.14 8.41 -14.27
N ASP A 32 1.23 8.12 -13.33
CA ASP A 32 0.15 9.05 -12.94
C ASP A 32 0.13 9.21 -11.41
N ILE A 33 1.25 9.64 -10.82
CA ILE A 33 1.29 10.00 -9.40
C ILE A 33 0.60 11.36 -9.25
N PRO A 34 -0.55 11.42 -8.55
CA PRO A 34 -1.28 12.66 -8.43
C PRO A 34 -0.50 13.68 -7.61
N GLN A 35 -0.32 14.88 -8.15
CA GLN A 35 0.12 16.05 -7.37
C GLN A 35 -1.04 16.59 -6.53
N PHE A 36 -0.69 17.08 -5.35
CA PHE A 36 -1.59 17.69 -4.39
C PHE A 36 -1.10 19.10 -4.06
N SER A 37 -2.00 19.94 -3.58
CA SER A 37 -1.70 21.30 -3.13
C SER A 37 -0.63 21.33 -2.04
N ASP A 38 -0.66 20.33 -1.17
CA ASP A 38 0.31 20.19 -0.09
C ASP A 38 1.49 19.30 -0.53
N PRO A 39 2.72 19.78 -0.40
CA PRO A 39 3.91 19.05 -0.84
C PRO A 39 4.16 17.79 0.01
N ASP A 40 3.75 17.78 1.29
CA ASP A 40 3.85 16.58 2.13
C ASP A 40 2.88 15.50 1.64
N VAL A 41 1.69 15.89 1.17
CA VAL A 41 0.71 14.95 0.57
C VAL A 41 1.31 14.35 -0.69
N THR A 42 1.86 15.17 -1.58
CA THR A 42 2.51 14.69 -2.80
C THR A 42 3.67 13.74 -2.50
N ALA A 43 4.52 14.08 -1.52
CA ALA A 43 5.63 13.23 -1.09
C ALA A 43 5.14 11.89 -0.52
N PHE A 44 4.09 11.91 0.31
CA PHE A 44 3.49 10.70 0.86
C PHE A 44 2.95 9.79 -0.23
N VAL A 45 2.17 10.34 -1.17
CA VAL A 45 1.56 9.60 -2.28
C VAL A 45 2.64 8.92 -3.13
N LYS A 46 3.76 9.63 -3.38
CA LYS A 46 4.93 9.07 -4.05
C LYS A 46 5.56 7.92 -3.26
N THR A 47 5.84 8.12 -1.97
CA THR A 47 6.38 7.06 -1.09
C THR A 47 5.45 5.85 -1.03
N TYR A 48 4.13 6.07 -1.02
CA TYR A 48 3.13 4.99 -0.99
C TYR A 48 3.07 4.23 -2.32
N ALA A 49 3.25 4.92 -3.45
CA ALA A 49 3.37 4.31 -4.77
C ALA A 49 4.61 3.39 -4.85
N GLU A 50 5.76 3.90 -4.41
CA GLU A 50 7.02 3.15 -4.35
C GLU A 50 6.88 1.91 -3.45
N PHE A 51 6.31 2.08 -2.26
CA PHE A 51 6.03 0.95 -1.36
C PHE A 51 5.10 -0.09 -1.98
N THR A 52 4.06 0.35 -2.69
CA THR A 52 3.15 -0.58 -3.38
C THR A 52 3.87 -1.37 -4.45
N SER A 53 4.75 -0.72 -5.23
CA SER A 53 5.57 -1.40 -6.23
C SER A 53 6.53 -2.42 -5.59
N ASP A 54 7.27 -1.99 -4.55
CA ASP A 54 8.16 -2.85 -3.76
C ASP A 54 7.39 -4.06 -3.21
N TYR A 55 6.14 -3.86 -2.75
CA TYR A 55 5.29 -4.92 -2.21
C TYR A 55 4.87 -5.94 -3.26
N VAL A 56 4.44 -5.48 -4.43
CA VAL A 56 4.09 -6.36 -5.55
C VAL A 56 5.31 -7.17 -6.00
N GLU A 57 6.48 -6.53 -6.07
CA GLU A 57 7.73 -7.23 -6.37
C GLU A 57 8.13 -8.23 -5.29
N ALA A 58 7.94 -7.89 -4.01
CA ALA A 58 8.21 -8.81 -2.91
C ALA A 58 7.27 -10.01 -2.96
N CYS A 59 5.97 -9.84 -3.25
CA CYS A 59 5.06 -10.96 -3.46
C CYS A 59 5.53 -11.88 -4.59
N LYS A 60 5.99 -11.32 -5.71
CA LYS A 60 6.56 -12.11 -6.81
C LYS A 60 7.84 -12.85 -6.38
N ALA A 61 8.71 -12.18 -5.63
CA ALA A 61 9.94 -12.77 -5.10
C ALA A 61 9.66 -13.91 -4.12
N VAL A 62 8.67 -13.74 -3.23
CA VAL A 62 8.22 -14.78 -2.29
C VAL A 62 7.70 -16.01 -3.05
N LYS A 63 6.95 -15.80 -4.13
CA LYS A 63 6.50 -16.90 -5.01
C LYS A 63 7.68 -17.62 -5.67
N ALA A 64 8.79 -16.92 -5.93
CA ALA A 64 10.04 -17.50 -6.41
C ALA A 64 10.95 -18.06 -5.28
N GLY A 65 10.50 -18.02 -4.01
CA GLY A 65 11.23 -18.54 -2.86
C GLY A 65 12.13 -17.53 -2.12
N ASP A 66 12.14 -16.25 -2.52
CA ASP A 66 12.91 -15.18 -1.87
C ASP A 66 12.03 -14.29 -0.99
N ASN A 67 12.20 -14.43 0.33
CA ASN A 67 11.47 -13.65 1.32
C ASN A 67 12.19 -12.36 1.75
N SER A 68 13.39 -12.09 1.23
CA SER A 68 14.26 -10.99 1.72
C SER A 68 13.62 -9.62 1.49
N LYS A 69 12.93 -9.45 0.34
CA LYS A 69 12.20 -8.22 0.01
C LYS A 69 11.00 -7.97 0.95
N MET A 70 10.35 -9.04 1.42
CA MET A 70 9.21 -8.92 2.33
C MET A 70 9.64 -8.41 3.71
N THR A 71 10.81 -8.84 4.21
CA THR A 71 11.37 -8.34 5.46
C THR A 71 11.71 -6.85 5.38
N ALA A 72 12.28 -6.39 4.26
CA ALA A 72 12.58 -4.96 4.05
C ALA A 72 11.31 -4.09 4.04
N LEU A 73 10.22 -4.59 3.46
CA LEU A 73 8.91 -3.91 3.48
C LEU A 73 8.33 -3.81 4.88
N GLN A 74 8.47 -4.84 5.71
CA GLN A 74 8.02 -4.80 7.11
C GLN A 74 8.72 -3.70 7.89
N SER A 75 10.00 -3.43 7.61
CA SER A 75 10.73 -2.31 8.22
C SER A 75 10.24 -0.94 7.75
N LYS A 76 9.73 -0.82 6.51
CA LYS A 76 9.16 0.43 5.96
C LYS A 76 7.72 0.68 6.39
N ALA A 77 6.96 -0.36 6.73
CA ALA A 77 5.56 -0.27 7.13
C ALA A 77 5.29 0.75 8.27
N PRO A 78 6.03 0.78 9.40
CA PRO A 78 5.79 1.76 10.47
C PRO A 78 6.08 3.20 10.02
N GLU A 79 7.07 3.42 9.16
CA GLU A 79 7.36 4.75 8.61
C GLU A 79 6.18 5.26 7.77
N ILE A 80 5.63 4.41 6.91
CA ILE A 80 4.50 4.75 6.06
C ILE A 80 3.23 4.97 6.89
N GLN A 81 3.00 4.15 7.92
CA GLN A 81 1.88 4.34 8.85
C GLN A 81 2.00 5.67 9.59
N SER A 82 3.19 6.03 10.05
CA SER A 82 3.46 7.33 10.69
C SER A 82 3.19 8.48 9.73
N LYS A 83 3.67 8.41 8.48
CA LYS A 83 3.39 9.42 7.47
C LYS A 83 1.90 9.51 7.14
N ALA A 84 1.21 8.38 7.02
CA ALA A 84 -0.23 8.35 6.77
C ALA A 84 -1.03 9.04 7.89
N ALA A 85 -0.65 8.84 9.15
CA ALA A 85 -1.25 9.53 10.29
C ALA A 85 -1.03 11.05 10.22
N GLN A 86 0.16 11.49 9.79
CA GLN A 86 0.47 12.91 9.57
C GLN A 86 -0.29 13.53 8.40
N MET A 87 -0.81 12.71 7.48
CA MET A 87 -1.64 13.19 6.37
C MET A 87 -3.08 13.48 6.77
N GLY A 88 -3.55 12.92 7.89
CA GLY A 88 -4.88 13.18 8.44
C GLY A 88 -5.07 14.65 8.76
N GLY A 89 -5.76 15.37 7.87
CA GLY A 89 -6.02 16.82 7.99
C GLY A 89 -5.18 17.72 7.10
N LYS A 90 -4.16 17.20 6.40
CA LYS A 90 -3.39 17.95 5.40
C LYS A 90 -4.00 17.87 4.00
N VAL A 91 -4.72 16.78 3.71
CA VAL A 91 -5.45 16.62 2.45
C VAL A 91 -6.66 17.55 2.47
N LYS A 92 -6.74 18.46 1.49
CA LYS A 92 -7.89 19.35 1.34
C LYS A 92 -9.15 18.56 1.00
N ALA A 93 -10.31 19.08 1.40
CA ALA A 93 -11.60 18.41 1.16
C ALA A 93 -11.88 18.17 -0.34
N ASP A 94 -11.44 19.09 -1.22
CA ASP A 94 -11.58 18.95 -2.67
C ASP A 94 -10.61 17.91 -3.28
N GLU A 95 -9.48 17.66 -2.62
CA GLU A 95 -8.46 16.69 -3.04
C GLU A 95 -8.63 15.32 -2.37
N ALA A 96 -9.44 15.24 -1.31
CA ALA A 96 -9.77 14.01 -0.58
C ALA A 96 -10.24 12.86 -1.50
N PRO A 97 -11.17 13.05 -2.46
CA PRO A 97 -11.58 11.97 -3.35
C PRO A 97 -10.42 11.47 -4.25
N LYS A 98 -9.56 12.37 -4.72
CA LYS A 98 -8.38 12.03 -5.53
C LYS A 98 -7.37 11.23 -4.72
N PHE A 99 -7.10 11.67 -3.50
CA PHE A 99 -6.21 10.99 -2.55
C PHE A 99 -6.74 9.60 -2.22
N GLN A 100 -8.02 9.50 -1.84
CA GLN A 100 -8.66 8.23 -1.50
C GLN A 100 -8.64 7.27 -2.69
N ALA A 101 -8.98 7.71 -3.89
CA ALA A 101 -8.94 6.88 -5.10
C ALA A 101 -7.53 6.33 -5.36
N PHE A 102 -6.49 7.14 -5.19
CA PHE A 102 -5.11 6.71 -5.35
C PHE A 102 -4.70 5.66 -4.30
N ILE A 103 -4.95 5.93 -3.02
CA ILE A 103 -4.62 5.00 -1.94
C ILE A 103 -5.39 3.68 -2.10
N SER A 104 -6.67 3.74 -2.49
CA SER A 104 -7.46 2.54 -2.80
C SER A 104 -6.89 1.76 -3.98
N ALA A 105 -6.48 2.42 -5.06
CA ALA A 105 -5.85 1.75 -6.21
C ALA A 105 -4.53 1.07 -5.84
N CYS A 106 -3.72 1.71 -4.99
CA CYS A 106 -2.52 1.11 -4.42
C CYS A 106 -2.84 -0.13 -3.57
N ALA A 107 -3.76 0.00 -2.62
CA ALA A 107 -4.18 -1.09 -1.75
C ALA A 107 -4.73 -2.28 -2.54
N GLN A 108 -5.52 -2.02 -3.58
CA GLN A 108 -6.06 -3.07 -4.45
C GLN A 108 -4.95 -3.87 -5.13
N LYS A 109 -3.88 -3.22 -5.61
CA LYS A 109 -2.75 -3.95 -6.22
C LYS A 109 -2.00 -4.83 -5.23
N ILE A 110 -1.86 -4.38 -3.99
CA ILE A 110 -1.28 -5.19 -2.91
C ILE A 110 -2.17 -6.43 -2.68
N VAL A 111 -3.48 -6.25 -2.60
CA VAL A 111 -4.45 -7.34 -2.46
C VAL A 111 -4.35 -8.33 -3.63
N ASP A 112 -4.32 -7.83 -4.86
CA ASP A 112 -4.21 -8.66 -6.07
C ASP A 112 -2.89 -9.45 -6.07
N ALA A 113 -1.75 -8.81 -5.76
CA ALA A 113 -0.46 -9.48 -5.69
C ALA A 113 -0.40 -10.54 -4.57
N MET A 114 -1.06 -10.30 -3.44
CA MET A 114 -1.17 -11.30 -2.38
C MET A 114 -2.06 -12.48 -2.78
N LYS A 115 -3.15 -12.22 -3.52
CA LYS A 115 -4.01 -13.28 -4.05
C LYS A 115 -3.24 -14.20 -5.00
N GLU A 116 -2.41 -13.62 -5.86
CA GLU A 116 -1.52 -14.36 -6.78
C GLU A 116 -0.46 -15.19 -6.05
N LEU A 117 -0.07 -14.79 -4.83
CA LEU A 117 0.89 -15.53 -3.99
C LEU A 117 0.24 -16.75 -3.31
N GLN A 118 -1.07 -16.70 -3.06
CA GLN A 118 -1.84 -17.82 -2.47
C GLN A 118 -2.27 -18.89 -3.48
N GLN A 119 -2.05 -18.65 -4.79
CA GLN A 119 -2.33 -19.58 -5.89
C GLN A 119 -1.07 -20.28 -6.39
#